data_AF-A0A519YNB7-F1
#
_entry.id   AF-A0A519YNB7-F1
#
_cell.length_a   1.000
_cell.length_b   1.000
_cell.length_c   1.000
_cell.angle_alpha   90.00
_cell.angle_beta   90.00
_cell.angle_gamma   90.00
#
_symmetry.space_group_name_H-M   'P 1'
#
loop_
_entity.id
_entity.type
_entity.pdbx_description
1 polymer ?
#
loop_
_entity_poly.entity_id
_entity_poly.type
_entity_poly.pdbx_seq_one_letter_code
_entity_poly.pdbx_strand_id
1 'polypeptide(L)'
;MLARLFTTSAVSFLLLLGALSCSKKDAPTATTTNTGTYTLDGVITPCQVAVSALSGTANNLIADYLDVQLTPTDPQHSGEVVFLYFDKPLNAPTSAYELLSIKFASSLPPLPYAINYTAPDATATLSQLSSGGYSGTFAAPFSRFSSRVITAGAFIDARP
;
A
#
# COMPACT_ATOMS: atom_id res chain seq x y z
N MET A 1 -45.18 -34.60 -28.21
CA MET A 1 -46.45 -34.39 -28.95
C MET A 1 -47.50 -33.88 -27.97
N LEU A 2 -47.62 -32.56 -27.80
CA LEU A 2 -48.88 -31.81 -27.63
C LEU A 2 -48.53 -30.32 -27.45
N ALA A 3 -49.24 -29.49 -28.19
CA ALA A 3 -49.05 -28.06 -28.35
C ALA A 3 -49.69 -27.26 -27.21
N ARG A 4 -49.29 -25.99 -27.06
CA ARG A 4 -50.21 -24.85 -26.93
C ARG A 4 -49.48 -23.52 -27.13
N LEU A 5 -49.83 -22.84 -28.21
CA LEU A 5 -49.67 -21.40 -28.44
C LEU A 5 -50.60 -20.64 -27.50
N PHE A 6 -50.14 -19.48 -26.99
CA PHE A 6 -50.99 -18.30 -26.83
C PHE A 6 -50.20 -17.03 -27.16
N THR A 7 -50.61 -16.41 -28.26
CA THR A 7 -50.35 -15.04 -28.69
C THR A 7 -51.12 -14.03 -27.84
N THR A 8 -50.56 -12.87 -27.50
CA THR A 8 -51.06 -11.55 -27.97
C THR A 8 -50.28 -10.35 -27.40
N SER A 9 -50.22 -9.32 -28.24
CA SER A 9 -49.52 -8.05 -28.15
C SER A 9 -49.97 -7.11 -27.03
N ALA A 10 -49.06 -6.24 -26.59
CA ALA A 10 -49.40 -4.84 -26.31
C ALA A 10 -48.17 -3.96 -26.59
N VAL A 11 -48.27 -3.20 -27.67
CA VAL A 11 -47.39 -2.07 -28.01
C VAL A 11 -47.79 -0.90 -27.10
N SER A 12 -46.84 -0.37 -26.34
CA SER A 12 -46.97 0.93 -25.70
C SER A 12 -45.84 1.83 -26.17
N PHE A 13 -46.20 2.71 -27.11
CA PHE A 13 -45.52 3.98 -27.36
C PHE A 13 -45.86 4.97 -26.23
N LEU A 14 -45.06 6.04 -26.12
CA LEU A 14 -45.16 7.24 -25.25
C LEU A 14 -44.26 7.14 -24.00
N LEU A 15 -43.35 8.06 -23.70
CA LEU A 15 -43.15 9.45 -24.14
C LEU A 15 -41.65 9.83 -24.08
N LEU A 16 -41.18 10.45 -25.15
CA LEU A 16 -40.04 11.36 -25.15
C LEU A 16 -40.43 12.59 -24.31
N LEU A 17 -39.87 12.75 -23.12
CA LEU A 17 -39.69 14.06 -22.51
C LEU A 17 -38.22 14.26 -22.19
N GLY A 18 -37.66 15.27 -22.86
CA GLY A 18 -36.28 15.69 -22.70
C GLY A 18 -36.00 16.11 -21.26
N ALA A 19 -35.02 15.46 -20.68
CA ALA A 19 -34.12 16.12 -19.75
C ALA A 19 -32.81 16.28 -20.51
N LEU A 20 -32.50 17.52 -20.90
CA LEU A 20 -31.12 17.98 -21.09
C LEU A 20 -30.44 17.87 -19.73
N SER A 21 -30.21 16.64 -19.27
CA SER A 21 -29.34 16.38 -18.15
C SER A 21 -27.95 16.57 -18.71
N CYS A 22 -27.38 17.74 -18.47
CA CYS A 22 -25.93 17.88 -18.40
C CYS A 22 -25.47 16.87 -17.36
N SER A 23 -25.26 15.62 -17.78
CA SER A 23 -24.40 14.68 -17.10
C SER A 23 -23.03 15.34 -17.12
N LYS A 24 -22.80 16.17 -16.10
CA LYS A 24 -21.49 16.35 -15.51
C LYS A 24 -21.08 14.92 -15.20
N LYS A 25 -20.36 14.32 -16.15
CA LYS A 25 -19.63 13.09 -15.94
C LYS A 25 -18.70 13.47 -14.80
N ASP A 26 -19.09 13.11 -13.57
CA ASP A 26 -18.16 13.05 -12.47
C ASP A 26 -17.03 12.18 -13.00
N ALA A 27 -15.96 12.85 -13.45
CA ALA A 27 -14.70 12.19 -13.66
C ALA A 27 -14.44 11.54 -12.31
N PRO A 28 -14.24 10.21 -12.25
CA PRO A 28 -13.93 9.57 -10.99
C PRO A 28 -12.77 10.37 -10.40
N THR A 29 -13.04 11.04 -9.27
CA THR A 29 -12.01 11.72 -8.50
C THR A 29 -10.93 10.68 -8.34
N ALA A 30 -9.78 10.90 -8.98
CA ALA A 30 -8.69 9.95 -8.93
C ALA A 30 -8.33 9.82 -7.47
N THR A 31 -8.82 8.75 -6.83
CA THR A 31 -8.42 8.39 -5.49
C THR A 31 -6.94 8.18 -5.63
N THR A 32 -6.13 9.12 -5.13
CA THR A 32 -4.68 9.01 -5.07
C THR A 32 -4.42 7.69 -4.37
N THR A 33 -4.15 6.67 -5.16
CA THR A 33 -4.06 5.32 -4.67
C THR A 33 -2.69 5.28 -4.02
N ASN A 34 -2.64 5.04 -2.71
CA ASN A 34 -1.40 4.90 -1.98
C ASN A 34 -0.68 3.66 -2.53
N THR A 35 0.12 3.83 -3.58
CA THR A 35 0.75 2.72 -4.28
C THR A 35 2.25 2.70 -4.02
N GLY A 36 2.80 1.50 -4.07
CA GLY A 36 4.22 1.27 -4.01
C GLY A 36 4.61 0.04 -4.81
N THR A 37 5.90 -0.22 -4.82
CA THR A 37 6.51 -1.40 -5.43
C THR A 37 7.69 -1.84 -4.59
N TYR A 38 7.97 -3.14 -4.55
CA TYR A 38 9.25 -3.64 -4.08
C TYR A 38 9.77 -4.76 -4.98
N THR A 39 11.08 -4.98 -4.96
CA THR A 39 11.77 -6.04 -5.70
C THR A 39 12.33 -7.03 -4.70
N LEU A 40 11.76 -8.23 -4.64
CA LEU A 40 12.18 -9.32 -3.77
C LEU A 40 12.76 -10.45 -4.62
N ASP A 41 14.02 -10.80 -4.38
CA ASP A 41 14.75 -11.81 -5.16
C ASP A 41 14.69 -11.59 -6.69
N GLY A 42 14.66 -10.32 -7.11
CA GLY A 42 14.57 -9.94 -8.52
C GLY A 42 13.15 -9.89 -9.10
N VAL A 43 12.12 -10.23 -8.32
CA VAL A 43 10.71 -10.11 -8.72
C VAL A 43 10.14 -8.79 -8.25
N ILE A 44 9.64 -7.98 -9.18
CA ILE A 44 8.97 -6.70 -8.88
C ILE A 44 7.51 -6.96 -8.53
N THR A 45 7.11 -6.56 -7.32
CA THR A 45 5.76 -6.74 -6.79
C THR A 45 5.09 -5.38 -6.58
N PRO A 46 3.97 -5.08 -7.28
CA PRO A 46 3.16 -3.89 -7.01
C PRO A 46 2.37 -4.04 -5.71
N CYS A 47 2.16 -2.94 -4.99
CA CYS A 47 1.59 -2.94 -3.64
C CYS A 47 0.61 -1.78 -3.42
N GLN A 48 -0.35 -2.02 -2.52
CA GLN A 48 -1.03 -0.96 -1.78
C GLN A 48 -0.19 -0.59 -0.56
N VAL A 49 -0.24 0.68 -0.17
CA VAL A 49 0.55 1.25 0.92
C VAL A 49 -0.40 1.83 1.95
N ALA A 50 -0.24 1.42 3.20
CA ALA A 50 -0.89 2.03 4.35
C ALA A 50 0.18 2.70 5.22
N VAL A 51 -0.13 3.87 5.75
CA VAL A 51 0.75 4.59 6.68
C VAL A 51 0.01 4.74 8.00
N SER A 52 0.72 4.64 9.11
CA SER A 52 0.17 4.92 10.44
C SER A 52 1.20 5.70 11.24
N ALA A 53 0.78 6.82 11.82
CA ALA A 53 1.61 7.63 12.70
C ALA A 53 1.17 7.41 14.15
N LEU A 54 2.11 7.09 15.02
CA LEU A 54 1.87 6.79 16.43
C LEU A 54 2.87 7.56 17.28
N SER A 55 2.47 8.08 18.44
CA SER A 55 3.42 8.58 19.44
C SER A 55 3.49 7.60 20.59
N GLY A 56 4.69 7.28 21.06
CA GLY A 56 4.89 6.28 22.10
C GLY A 56 6.11 6.55 22.97
N THR A 57 6.16 5.85 24.10
CA THR A 57 7.31 5.88 25.01
C THR A 57 7.93 4.48 25.07
N ALA A 58 9.19 4.35 24.67
CA ALA A 58 9.96 3.12 24.78
C ALA A 58 11.28 3.40 25.51
N ASN A 59 11.59 2.62 26.55
CA ASN A 59 12.82 2.78 27.35
C ASN A 59 13.05 4.21 27.88
N ASN A 60 11.98 4.88 28.34
CA ASN A 60 11.97 6.29 28.76
C ASN A 60 12.30 7.32 27.66
N LEU A 61 12.39 6.90 26.40
CA LEU A 61 12.44 7.80 25.25
C LEU A 61 11.04 7.97 24.69
N ILE A 62 10.59 9.22 24.55
CA ILE A 62 9.35 9.53 23.84
C ILE A 62 9.72 9.79 22.38
N ALA A 63 9.10 9.03 21.49
CA ALA A 63 9.34 9.10 20.06
C ALA A 63 8.02 9.11 19.28
N ASP A 64 8.07 9.72 18.11
CA ASP A 64 7.03 9.55 17.10
C ASP A 64 7.47 8.43 16.16
N TYR A 65 6.58 7.48 15.94
CA TYR A 65 6.74 6.34 15.05
C TYR A 65 5.92 6.55 13.78
N LEU A 66 6.47 6.09 12.66
CA LEU A 66 5.78 6.02 11.39
C LEU A 66 5.93 4.61 10.84
N ASP A 67 4.79 3.92 10.73
CA ASP A 67 4.69 2.57 10.21
C ASP A 67 4.19 2.65 8.77
N VAL A 68 4.98 2.14 7.82
CA VAL A 68 4.59 2.03 6.41
C VAL A 68 4.43 0.56 6.08
N GLN A 69 3.22 0.14 5.76
CA GLN A 69 2.90 -1.22 5.36
C GLN A 69 2.67 -1.28 3.85
N LEU A 70 3.39 -2.16 3.17
CA LEU A 70 3.20 -2.49 1.76
C LEU A 70 2.61 -3.89 1.64
N THR A 71 1.39 -3.95 1.09
CA THR A 71 0.66 -5.21 0.84
C THR A 71 0.55 -5.42 -0.66
N PRO A 72 1.04 -6.55 -1.21
CA PRO A 72 0.95 -6.87 -2.63
C PRO A 72 -0.48 -6.80 -3.16
N THR A 73 -0.65 -6.28 -4.37
CA THR A 73 -1.94 -6.27 -5.07
C THR A 73 -2.21 -7.54 -5.86
N ASP A 74 -1.17 -8.33 -6.15
CA ASP A 74 -1.29 -9.61 -6.85
C ASP A 74 -1.68 -10.73 -5.87
N PRO A 75 -2.76 -11.50 -6.13
CA PRO A 75 -3.13 -12.68 -5.35
C PRO A 75 -1.99 -13.69 -5.12
N GLN A 76 -1.04 -13.83 -6.04
CA GLN A 76 0.12 -14.74 -5.89
C GLN A 76 0.96 -14.41 -4.65
N HIS A 77 0.97 -13.15 -4.25
CA HIS A 77 1.75 -12.61 -3.13
C HIS A 77 0.86 -12.20 -1.95
N SER A 78 -0.40 -12.61 -1.91
CA SER A 78 -1.39 -12.19 -0.90
C SER A 78 -1.06 -12.57 0.56
N GLY A 79 -0.09 -13.47 0.76
CA GLY A 79 0.45 -13.82 2.08
C GLY A 79 1.67 -13.01 2.51
N GLU A 80 2.18 -12.11 1.67
CA GLU A 80 3.39 -11.32 1.92
C GLU A 80 3.05 -9.90 2.36
N VAL A 81 3.85 -9.34 3.28
CA VAL A 81 3.76 -7.94 3.71
C VAL A 81 5.15 -7.40 4.01
N VAL A 82 5.46 -6.20 3.53
CA VAL A 82 6.65 -5.44 3.93
C VAL A 82 6.23 -4.33 4.88
N PHE A 83 6.91 -4.23 6.02
CA PHE A 83 6.76 -3.13 6.96
C PHE A 83 8.06 -2.32 6.98
N LEU A 84 7.94 -1.00 6.94
CA LEU A 84 9.02 -0.06 7.21
C LEU A 84 8.66 0.66 8.51
N TYR A 85 9.57 0.63 9.46
CA TYR A 85 9.42 1.30 10.74
C TYR A 85 10.39 2.47 10.78
N PHE A 86 9.86 3.68 10.91
CA PHE A 86 10.65 4.88 11.14
C PHE A 86 10.35 5.44 12.51
N ASP A 87 11.34 6.08 13.12
CA ASP A 87 11.14 6.85 14.34
C ASP A 87 11.86 8.19 14.30
N LYS A 88 11.40 9.12 15.13
CA LYS A 88 12.10 10.37 15.42
C LYS A 88 11.89 10.74 16.89
N PRO A 89 12.82 11.50 17.50
CA PRO A 89 12.59 12.07 18.81
C PRO A 89 11.33 12.93 18.83
N LEU A 90 10.62 12.93 19.97
CA LEU A 90 9.43 13.78 20.14
C LEU A 90 9.77 15.24 19.85
N ASN A 91 8.87 15.93 19.12
CA ASN A 91 9.02 17.33 18.67
C ASN A 91 10.15 17.60 17.66
N ALA A 92 10.92 16.60 17.25
CA ALA A 92 11.85 16.75 16.13
C ALA A 92 11.07 16.99 14.82
N PRO A 93 11.64 17.72 13.85
CA PRO A 93 11.00 17.95 12.56
C PRO A 93 10.77 16.63 11.82
N THR A 94 9.79 16.57 10.91
CA THR A 94 9.49 15.35 10.13
C THR A 94 10.70 14.84 9.32
N SER A 95 11.63 15.72 8.94
CA SER A 95 12.87 15.32 8.27
C SER A 95 13.83 14.54 9.16
N ALA A 96 13.57 14.45 10.46
CA ALA A 96 14.38 13.69 11.43
C ALA A 96 13.92 12.23 11.59
N TYR A 97 12.94 11.77 10.81
CA TYR A 97 12.60 10.36 10.77
C TYR A 97 13.79 9.55 10.24
N GLU A 98 14.22 8.57 11.01
CA GLU A 98 15.25 7.61 10.64
C GLU A 98 14.64 6.22 10.50
N LEU A 99 15.23 5.38 9.64
CA LEU A 99 14.81 4.00 9.50
C LEU A 99 15.26 3.20 10.71
N LEU A 100 14.30 2.64 11.46
CA LEU A 100 14.57 1.70 12.54
C LEU A 100 14.78 0.29 11.99
N SER A 101 13.83 -0.19 11.18
CA SER A 101 13.91 -1.51 10.57
C SER A 101 12.98 -1.68 9.37
N ILE A 102 13.32 -2.67 8.54
CA ILE A 102 12.45 -3.22 7.52
C ILE A 102 12.09 -4.63 7.95
N LYS A 103 10.81 -5.01 7.88
CA LYS A 103 10.36 -6.36 8.17
C LYS A 103 9.62 -6.92 6.97
N PHE A 104 10.06 -8.07 6.47
CA PHE A 104 9.33 -8.85 5.49
C PHE A 104 8.66 -10.02 6.21
N ALA A 105 7.32 -10.10 6.15
CA ALA A 105 6.56 -11.22 6.67
C ALA A 105 5.91 -11.98 5.51
N SER A 106 5.96 -13.31 5.53
CA SER A 106 5.24 -14.15 4.58
C SER A 106 4.52 -15.27 5.33
N SER A 107 3.28 -15.53 4.98
CA SER A 107 2.52 -16.73 5.39
C SER A 107 2.57 -17.85 4.34
N LEU A 108 3.29 -17.63 3.23
CA LEU A 108 3.39 -18.59 2.13
C LEU A 108 4.38 -19.73 2.46
N PRO A 109 4.24 -20.92 1.83
CA PRO A 109 5.19 -22.02 1.98
C PRO A 109 6.65 -21.61 1.66
N PRO A 110 7.67 -22.27 2.25
CA PRO A 110 7.57 -23.53 3.01
C PRO A 110 7.04 -23.41 4.44
N LEU A 111 7.10 -22.25 5.10
CA LEU A 111 6.50 -21.99 6.41
C LEU A 111 6.29 -20.48 6.58
N PRO A 112 5.37 -20.02 7.44
CA PRO A 112 5.29 -18.61 7.79
C PRO A 112 6.60 -18.16 8.43
N TYR A 113 7.17 -17.06 7.94
CA TYR A 113 8.40 -16.48 8.47
C TYR A 113 8.35 -14.96 8.48
N ALA A 114 9.17 -14.37 9.34
CA ALA A 114 9.42 -12.93 9.35
C ALA A 114 10.94 -12.69 9.36
N ILE A 115 11.40 -11.83 8.45
CA ILE A 115 12.79 -11.41 8.35
C ILE A 115 12.83 -9.95 8.76
N ASN A 116 13.65 -9.63 9.75
CA ASN A 116 13.95 -8.26 10.13
C ASN A 116 15.30 -7.87 9.54
N TYR A 117 15.33 -6.70 8.92
CA TYR A 117 16.53 -6.04 8.42
C TYR A 117 16.68 -4.75 9.22
N THR A 118 17.82 -4.57 9.86
CA THR A 118 18.14 -3.38 10.64
C THR A 118 19.33 -2.67 10.03
N ALA A 119 19.50 -1.40 10.34
CA ALA A 119 20.75 -0.70 10.00
C ALA A 119 21.97 -1.48 10.55
N PRO A 120 23.11 -1.51 9.83
CA PRO A 120 23.38 -0.83 8.55
C PRO A 120 22.94 -1.63 7.30
N ASP A 121 22.36 -2.82 7.47
CA ASP A 121 22.06 -3.76 6.38
C ASP A 121 20.77 -3.39 5.60
N ALA A 122 20.07 -2.35 6.05
CA ALA A 122 18.89 -1.76 5.42
C ALA A 122 19.04 -0.24 5.30
N THR A 123 18.50 0.32 4.22
CA THR A 123 18.49 1.75 3.93
C THR A 123 17.11 2.18 3.48
N ALA A 124 16.72 3.41 3.83
CA ALA A 124 15.50 4.01 3.32
C ALA A 124 15.64 5.53 3.25
N THR A 125 14.87 6.14 2.36
CA THR A 125 14.60 7.57 2.32
C THR A 125 13.14 7.81 2.67
N LEU A 126 12.86 8.94 3.32
CA LEU A 126 11.51 9.36 3.63
C LEU A 126 11.40 10.86 3.39
N SER A 127 10.30 11.29 2.76
CA SER A 127 9.99 12.69 2.53
C SER A 127 8.51 12.92 2.75
N GLN A 128 8.20 13.86 3.64
CA GLN A 128 6.83 14.34 3.80
C GLN A 128 6.51 15.35 2.70
N LEU A 129 5.39 15.14 2.03
CA LEU A 129 4.87 16.03 1.00
C LEU A 129 4.08 17.17 1.65
N SER A 130 3.99 18.31 0.96
CA SER A 130 3.14 19.42 1.39
C SER A 130 1.65 19.05 1.48
N SER A 131 1.25 17.97 0.83
CA SER A 131 -0.09 17.38 0.89
C SER A 131 -0.38 16.62 2.20
N GLY A 132 0.63 16.43 3.06
CA GLY A 132 0.57 15.61 4.27
C GLY A 132 0.90 14.12 4.06
N GLY A 133 1.02 13.67 2.80
CA GLY A 133 1.45 12.30 2.49
C GLY A 133 2.96 12.08 2.61
N TYR A 134 3.39 10.83 2.53
CA TYR A 134 4.80 10.43 2.59
C TYR A 134 5.23 9.71 1.31
N SER A 135 6.44 9.97 0.86
CA SER A 135 7.10 9.23 -0.22
C SER A 135 8.46 8.75 0.24
N GLY A 136 8.94 7.64 -0.31
CA GLY A 136 10.22 7.08 0.09
C GLY A 136 10.71 5.99 -0.83
N THR A 137 11.99 5.67 -0.68
CA THR A 137 12.64 4.49 -1.27
C THR A 137 13.24 3.64 -0.17
N PHE A 138 13.43 2.35 -0.43
CA PHE A 138 14.06 1.45 0.54
C PHE A 138 14.78 0.29 -0.14
N ALA A 139 15.76 -0.27 0.56
CA ALA A 139 16.46 -1.48 0.17
C ALA A 139 16.98 -2.21 1.42
N ALA A 140 16.94 -3.53 1.37
CA ALA A 140 17.53 -4.41 2.35
C ALA A 140 18.25 -5.57 1.62
N PRO A 141 19.45 -5.30 1.07
CA PRO A 141 20.16 -6.25 0.20
C PRO A 141 20.80 -7.42 0.95
N PHE A 142 20.78 -7.41 2.29
CA PHE A 142 21.42 -8.43 3.10
C PHE A 142 20.58 -8.79 4.34
N SER A 143 20.38 -10.08 4.57
CA SER A 143 19.90 -10.61 5.85
C SER A 143 20.85 -11.68 6.35
N ARG A 144 21.19 -11.61 7.64
CA ARG A 144 22.00 -12.65 8.30
C ARG A 144 21.25 -13.98 8.45
N PHE A 145 19.93 -13.95 8.33
CA PHE A 145 19.05 -15.08 8.65
C PHE A 145 18.26 -15.58 7.43
N SER A 146 18.42 -14.95 6.27
CA SER A 146 17.69 -15.31 5.06
C SER A 146 18.48 -14.97 3.81
N SER A 147 18.30 -15.78 2.77
CA SER A 147 18.75 -15.45 1.41
C SER A 147 17.81 -14.51 0.68
N ARG A 148 16.64 -14.20 1.26
CA ARG A 148 15.66 -13.27 0.67
C ARG A 148 16.21 -11.86 0.76
N VAL A 149 16.18 -11.12 -0.34
CA VAL A 149 16.72 -9.75 -0.41
C VAL A 149 15.73 -8.80 -1.05
N ILE A 150 15.56 -7.63 -0.44
CA ILE A 150 14.80 -6.53 -1.04
C ILE A 150 15.81 -5.61 -1.70
N THR A 151 15.94 -5.70 -3.02
CA THR A 151 16.98 -4.92 -3.73
C THR A 151 16.57 -3.47 -3.98
N ALA A 152 15.27 -3.22 -4.12
CA ALA A 152 14.70 -1.89 -4.28
C ALA A 152 13.23 -1.87 -3.89
N GLY A 153 12.77 -0.75 -3.36
CA GLY A 153 11.37 -0.48 -3.14
C GLY A 153 11.10 1.02 -3.12
N ALA A 154 9.86 1.39 -3.42
CA ALA A 154 9.41 2.76 -3.45
C ALA A 154 7.92 2.86 -3.13
N PHE A 155 7.51 3.98 -2.54
CA PHE A 155 6.11 4.35 -2.34
C PHE A 155 5.95 5.87 -2.51
N ILE A 156 4.77 6.32 -2.93
CA ILE A 156 4.51 7.72 -3.28
C ILE A 156 3.18 8.19 -2.68
N ASP A 157 3.20 9.39 -2.08
CA ASP A 157 2.04 10.08 -1.51
C ASP A 157 1.17 9.18 -0.63
N ALA A 158 1.80 8.31 0.16
CA ALA A 158 1.12 7.41 1.07
C ALA A 158 0.63 8.21 2.28
N ARG A 159 -0.68 8.23 2.48
CA ARG A 159 -1.34 9.04 3.52
C ARG A 159 -1.70 8.19 4.75
N PRO A 160 -1.52 8.74 5.97
CA PRO A 160 -2.05 8.16 7.20
C PRO A 160 -3.58 8.08 7.22
#